data_AF-A0A9P4UVZ7-F1
#
_entry.id   AF-A0A9P4UVZ7-F1
#
_cell.length_a   1.000
_cell.length_b   1.000
_cell.length_c   1.000
_cell.angle_alpha   90.00
_cell.angle_beta   90.00
_cell.angle_gamma   90.00
#
_symmetry.space_group_name_H-M   'P 1'
#
loop_
_entity.id
_entity.type
_entity.pdbx_description
1 polymer ?
#
loop_
_entity_poly.entity_id
_entity_poly.type
_entity_poly.pdbx_seq_one_letter_code
_entity_poly.pdbx_strand_id
1 'polypeptide(L)'
;MSFPNPPPPPPPPPPPAPPPPVPTPPLNPSYGIIPSTTGPAELISTTIWPHRLLHVASMTSYAREGEDVYNGCRAPAFNILSYTWGYFQDASKTAPPLLVHGVDWPIPSIQTSHFTADTFKQAIRRVAEGVDHRCEWVWVDIACIPQEHQGETQEAILLRGQEIGRQVSI
;
A
#
# COMPACT_ATOMS: atom_id res chain seq x y z
N MET A 1 21.09 47.31 -52.19
CA MET A 1 21.54 45.91 -52.33
C MET A 1 20.63 45.08 -51.43
N SER A 2 19.66 44.37 -52.00
CA SER A 2 18.74 43.51 -51.22
C SER A 2 19.35 42.12 -51.08
N PHE A 3 19.58 41.68 -49.85
CA PHE A 3 20.02 40.32 -49.58
C PHE A 3 18.81 39.37 -49.71
N PRO A 4 18.97 38.19 -50.34
CA PRO A 4 17.92 37.20 -50.39
C PRO A 4 17.67 36.64 -48.98
N ASN A 5 16.40 36.42 -48.64
CA ASN A 5 16.03 35.81 -47.37
C ASN A 5 16.58 34.38 -47.26
N PRO A 6 17.03 33.97 -46.06
CA PRO A 6 17.50 32.61 -45.85
C PRO A 6 16.36 31.59 -46.05
N PRO A 7 16.69 30.37 -46.52
CA PRO A 7 15.71 29.31 -46.66
C PRO A 7 15.13 28.89 -45.30
N PRO A 8 13.88 28.39 -45.27
CA PRO A 8 13.28 27.88 -44.04
C PRO A 8 14.05 26.66 -43.50
N PRO A 9 14.04 26.45 -42.18
CA PRO A 9 14.68 25.29 -41.57
C PRO A 9 13.98 23.99 -42.00
N PRO A 10 14.72 22.86 -42.02
CA PRO A 10 14.14 21.56 -42.32
C PRO A 10 13.10 21.16 -41.25
N PRO A 11 12.11 20.33 -41.61
CA PRO A 11 11.14 19.81 -40.66
C PRO A 11 11.82 18.94 -39.60
N PRO A 12 11.26 18.86 -38.37
CA PRO A 12 11.79 17.99 -37.32
C PRO A 12 11.69 16.51 -37.74
N PRO A 13 12.60 15.66 -37.23
CA PRO A 13 12.53 14.22 -37.46
C PRO A 13 11.23 13.63 -36.87
N PRO A 14 10.72 12.54 -37.45
CA PRO A 14 9.57 11.84 -36.91
C PRO A 14 9.88 11.29 -35.50
N PRO A 15 8.85 11.15 -34.64
CA PRO A 15 9.03 10.55 -33.32
C PRO A 15 9.54 9.11 -33.43
N PRO A 16 10.33 8.64 -32.46
CA PRO A 16 10.77 7.25 -32.39
C PRO A 16 9.57 6.30 -32.31
N ALA A 17 9.69 5.13 -32.94
CA ALA A 17 8.67 4.09 -32.87
C ALA A 17 8.42 3.67 -31.41
N PRO A 18 7.18 3.32 -31.05
CA PRO A 18 6.89 2.79 -29.72
C PRO A 18 7.69 1.50 -29.47
N PRO A 19 8.11 1.26 -28.22
CA PRO A 19 8.80 0.02 -27.86
C PRO A 19 7.88 -1.19 -28.15
N PRO A 20 8.46 -2.36 -28.50
CA PRO A 20 7.68 -3.57 -28.70
C PRO A 20 6.93 -3.95 -27.41
N PRO A 21 5.74 -4.59 -27.53
CA PRO A 21 5.00 -5.07 -26.37
C PRO A 21 5.86 -6.06 -25.56
N VAL A 22 5.85 -5.88 -24.25
CA VAL A 22 6.55 -6.77 -23.30
C VAL A 22 5.98 -8.18 -23.46
N PRO A 23 6.82 -9.25 -23.51
CA PRO A 23 6.33 -10.62 -23.54
C PRO A 23 5.45 -10.90 -22.32
N THR A 24 4.25 -11.42 -22.54
CA THR A 24 3.39 -11.91 -21.46
C THR A 24 4.13 -12.99 -20.67
N PRO A 25 4.25 -12.86 -19.33
CA PRO A 25 4.82 -13.93 -18.51
C PRO A 25 3.97 -15.20 -18.64
N PRO A 26 4.58 -16.40 -18.57
CA PRO A 26 3.84 -17.65 -18.70
C PRO A 26 2.80 -17.79 -17.59
N LEU A 27 1.58 -18.17 -17.97
CA LEU A 27 0.54 -18.60 -17.05
C LEU A 27 1.02 -19.85 -16.29
N ASN A 28 1.26 -19.73 -14.99
CA ASN A 28 1.58 -20.86 -14.13
C ASN A 28 0.38 -21.83 -14.05
N PRO A 29 0.53 -23.11 -14.42
CA PRO A 29 -0.58 -24.07 -14.54
C PRO A 29 -1.03 -24.72 -13.22
N SER A 30 -0.88 -24.06 -12.08
CA SER A 30 -1.09 -24.67 -10.76
C SER A 30 -2.06 -23.88 -9.89
N TYR A 31 -3.32 -23.78 -10.31
CA TYR A 31 -4.44 -23.47 -9.40
C TYR A 31 -5.59 -24.41 -9.70
N GLY A 32 -5.48 -25.60 -9.14
CA GLY A 32 -6.45 -26.68 -9.27
C GLY A 32 -6.22 -27.74 -8.22
N ILE A 33 -6.25 -27.37 -6.94
CA ILE A 33 -6.42 -28.32 -5.84
C ILE A 33 -7.33 -27.66 -4.79
N ILE A 34 -8.54 -28.19 -4.67
CA ILE A 34 -9.41 -27.99 -3.50
C ILE A 34 -9.11 -29.16 -2.55
N PRO A 35 -8.68 -28.94 -1.31
CA PRO A 35 -8.78 -29.97 -0.28
C PRO A 35 -10.04 -29.75 0.57
N SER A 36 -10.86 -30.80 0.61
CA SER A 36 -11.99 -30.92 1.52
C SER A 36 -11.54 -31.14 2.98
N THR A 37 -12.14 -30.35 3.87
CA THR A 37 -12.65 -30.66 5.23
C THR A 37 -11.71 -31.34 6.24
N THR A 38 -11.40 -30.64 7.36
CA THR A 38 -11.87 -30.93 8.75
C THR A 38 -10.95 -30.22 9.78
N GLY A 39 -11.40 -29.12 10.39
CA GLY A 39 -10.71 -28.40 11.48
C GLY A 39 -11.27 -26.98 11.69
N PRO A 40 -11.20 -26.37 12.89
CA PRO A 40 -11.77 -25.05 13.12
C PRO A 40 -10.93 -23.96 12.41
N ALA A 41 -11.46 -23.54 11.27
CA ALA A 41 -11.30 -22.25 10.60
C ALA A 41 -9.89 -21.60 10.63
N GLU A 42 -9.02 -22.04 9.73
CA GLU A 42 -7.88 -21.21 9.29
C GLU A 42 -8.44 -20.10 8.37
N LEU A 43 -8.88 -18.99 8.98
CA LEU A 43 -9.61 -17.90 8.30
C LEU A 43 -8.75 -17.06 7.35
N ILE A 44 -7.48 -17.40 7.13
CA ILE A 44 -6.61 -16.69 6.19
C ILE A 44 -5.73 -17.74 5.53
N SER A 45 -5.80 -17.85 4.20
CA SER A 45 -4.88 -18.69 3.41
C SER A 45 -3.44 -18.38 3.82
N THR A 46 -2.74 -19.37 4.39
CA THR A 46 -1.42 -19.27 5.02
C THR A 46 -0.26 -18.93 4.08
N THR A 47 -0.53 -18.72 2.79
CA THR A 47 0.52 -18.50 1.78
C THR A 47 0.77 -17.03 1.42
N ILE A 48 0.01 -16.07 1.93
CA ILE A 48 0.11 -14.67 1.48
C ILE A 48 0.11 -13.68 2.65
N TRP A 49 1.32 -13.37 3.13
CA TRP A 49 1.54 -12.33 4.12
C TRP A 49 1.40 -10.92 3.52
N PRO A 50 0.88 -9.92 4.27
CA PRO A 50 0.76 -8.54 3.80
C PRO A 50 2.10 -7.97 3.33
N HIS A 51 2.14 -7.08 2.33
CA HIS A 51 3.44 -6.50 1.96
C HIS A 51 4.08 -5.68 3.07
N ARG A 52 3.28 -5.11 3.98
CA ARG A 52 3.78 -4.35 5.13
C ARG A 52 2.97 -4.61 6.38
N LEU A 53 3.60 -4.47 7.54
CA LEU A 53 2.94 -4.42 8.83
C LEU A 53 3.42 -3.21 9.64
N LEU A 54 2.50 -2.60 10.39
CA LEU A 54 2.80 -1.52 11.32
C LEU A 54 3.20 -2.11 12.67
N HIS A 55 4.42 -1.82 13.11
CA HIS A 55 4.84 -2.07 14.49
C HIS A 55 4.31 -0.93 15.39
N VAL A 56 3.41 -1.26 16.31
CA VAL A 56 2.59 -0.26 17.02
C VAL A 56 3.39 0.59 18.00
N ALA A 57 4.39 0.01 18.68
CA ALA A 57 5.19 0.75 19.65
C ALA A 57 6.03 1.87 19.00
N SER A 58 6.63 1.58 17.84
CA SER A 58 7.46 2.56 17.12
C SER A 58 6.67 3.39 16.11
N MET A 59 5.42 3.03 15.80
CA MET A 59 4.65 3.59 14.68
C MET A 59 5.41 3.49 13.35
N THR A 60 6.15 2.40 13.14
CA THR A 60 6.93 2.17 11.91
C THR A 60 6.29 1.08 11.07
N SER A 61 6.01 1.37 9.81
CA SER A 61 5.56 0.40 8.83
C SER A 61 6.77 -0.28 8.20
N TYR A 62 6.90 -1.59 8.38
CA TYR A 62 7.98 -2.38 7.82
C TYR A 62 7.49 -3.12 6.59
N ALA A 63 8.25 -3.02 5.49
CA ALA A 63 8.07 -3.90 4.35
C ALA A 63 8.48 -5.31 4.71
N ARG A 64 7.78 -6.28 4.14
CA ARG A 64 8.07 -7.70 4.30
C ARG A 64 9.39 -8.04 3.63
N GLU A 65 10.23 -8.74 4.36
CA GLU A 65 11.47 -9.36 3.88
C GLU A 65 11.22 -10.86 3.64
N GLY A 66 11.44 -11.31 2.41
CA GLY A 66 11.16 -12.70 2.03
C GLY A 66 9.67 -13.06 2.10
N GLU A 67 9.35 -14.16 2.78
CA GLU A 67 8.00 -14.75 2.80
C GLU A 67 7.07 -14.11 3.83
N ASP A 68 7.59 -13.85 5.04
CA ASP A 68 6.80 -13.56 6.26
C ASP A 68 7.58 -12.79 7.34
N VAL A 69 8.73 -12.18 7.03
CA VAL A 69 9.57 -11.51 8.02
C VAL A 69 9.38 -9.99 8.01
N TYR A 70 9.25 -9.38 9.18
CA TYR A 70 9.11 -7.93 9.36
C TYR A 70 10.03 -7.48 10.49
N ASN A 71 11.01 -6.62 10.20
CA ASN A 71 11.98 -6.15 11.20
C ASN A 71 12.65 -7.30 11.99
N GLY A 72 12.99 -8.39 11.31
CA GLY A 72 13.54 -9.61 11.92
C GLY A 72 12.54 -10.50 12.67
N CYS A 73 11.27 -10.11 12.79
CA CYS A 73 10.22 -10.95 13.36
C CYS A 73 9.58 -11.80 12.27
N ARG A 74 9.74 -13.13 12.35
CA ARG A 74 9.13 -14.09 11.43
C ARG A 74 7.69 -14.39 11.82
N ALA A 75 6.78 -14.35 10.85
CA ALA A 75 5.38 -14.68 11.01
C ALA A 75 4.72 -14.04 12.26
N PRO A 76 4.86 -12.71 12.46
CA PRO A 76 4.28 -12.06 13.64
C PRO A 76 2.76 -12.19 13.64
N ALA A 77 2.16 -12.45 14.81
CA ALA A 77 0.72 -12.28 14.97
C ALA A 77 0.37 -10.79 14.78
N PHE A 78 -0.65 -10.52 13.98
CA PHE A 78 -1.11 -9.16 13.71
C PHE A 78 -2.63 -9.08 13.70
N ASN A 79 -3.15 -7.91 14.06
CA ASN A 79 -4.56 -7.58 13.89
C ASN A 79 -4.77 -6.73 12.64
N ILE A 80 -6.00 -6.71 12.12
CA ILE A 80 -6.35 -5.95 10.92
C ILE A 80 -7.22 -4.76 11.32
N LEU A 81 -6.89 -3.58 10.80
CA LEU A 81 -7.69 -2.37 10.93
C LEU A 81 -7.84 -1.72 9.56
N SER A 82 -8.97 -1.99 8.90
CA SER A 82 -9.31 -1.35 7.63
C SER A 82 -10.27 -0.18 7.85
N TYR A 83 -10.01 0.95 7.22
CA TYR A 83 -10.86 2.14 7.27
C TYR A 83 -10.66 3.04 6.05
N THR A 84 -11.76 3.60 5.54
CA THR A 84 -11.78 4.50 4.38
C THR A 84 -11.31 5.91 4.73
N TRP A 85 -10.02 6.02 5.07
CA TRP A 85 -9.35 7.29 5.41
C TRP A 85 -9.56 8.38 4.33
N GLY A 86 -9.63 7.98 3.06
CA GLY A 86 -9.84 8.86 1.91
C GLY A 86 -11.12 9.69 1.96
N TYR A 87 -12.19 9.18 2.57
CA TYR A 87 -13.50 9.84 2.53
C TYR A 87 -13.56 11.08 3.44
N PHE A 88 -12.83 11.06 4.55
CA PHE A 88 -12.84 12.13 5.56
C PHE A 88 -11.58 12.99 5.52
N GLN A 89 -10.81 12.95 4.43
CA GLN A 89 -9.59 13.75 4.31
C GLN A 89 -9.88 15.24 4.50
N ASP A 90 -9.02 15.90 5.28
CA ASP A 90 -9.05 17.34 5.44
C ASP A 90 -8.35 18.01 4.25
N ALA A 91 -9.15 18.50 3.30
CA ALA A 91 -8.65 19.22 2.12
C ALA A 91 -7.88 20.51 2.51
N SER A 92 -8.16 21.09 3.68
CA SER A 92 -7.45 22.28 4.16
C SER A 92 -6.04 21.97 4.68
N LYS A 93 -5.75 20.68 4.96
CA LYS A 93 -4.49 20.19 5.54
C LYS A 93 -4.08 20.94 6.81
N THR A 94 -5.05 21.39 7.60
CA THR A 94 -4.81 22.19 8.81
C THR A 94 -4.60 21.31 10.04
N ALA A 95 -5.24 20.15 10.07
CA ALA A 95 -5.03 19.17 11.12
C ALA A 95 -3.72 18.38 10.92
N PRO A 96 -3.02 17.96 11.99
CA PRO A 96 -1.85 17.10 11.85
C PRO A 96 -2.25 15.70 11.34
N PRO A 97 -1.49 15.10 10.42
CA PRO A 97 -1.73 13.73 9.97
C PRO A 97 -1.26 12.71 11.01
N LEU A 98 -1.64 11.45 10.80
CA LEU A 98 -1.07 10.35 11.57
C LEU A 98 0.42 10.21 11.22
N LEU A 99 1.29 10.34 12.22
CA LEU A 99 2.72 10.16 12.04
C LEU A 99 3.05 8.66 12.00
N VAL A 100 3.44 8.18 10.82
CA VAL A 100 3.93 6.83 10.57
C VAL A 100 5.31 6.92 9.95
N HIS A 101 6.23 6.10 10.42
CA HIS A 101 7.59 6.01 9.90
C HIS A 101 7.72 4.84 8.90
N GLY A 102 8.74 4.91 8.03
CA GLY A 102 9.05 3.85 7.08
C GLY A 102 8.23 3.87 5.79
N VAL A 103 7.23 4.74 5.67
CA VAL A 103 6.45 4.95 4.43
C VAL A 103 7.02 6.11 3.62
N ASP A 104 6.90 6.02 2.30
CA ASP A 104 7.33 7.02 1.32
C ASP A 104 6.16 7.85 0.76
N TRP A 105 4.92 7.47 1.06
CA TRP A 105 3.74 8.27 0.74
C TRP A 105 3.36 9.21 1.89
N PRO A 106 2.84 10.41 1.56
CA PRO A 106 2.25 11.28 2.57
C PRO A 106 0.95 10.68 3.11
N ILE A 107 0.81 10.65 4.44
CA ILE A 107 -0.46 10.33 5.07
C ILE A 107 -1.30 11.61 5.14
N PRO A 108 -2.52 11.62 4.58
CA PRO A 108 -3.35 12.82 4.54
C PRO A 108 -3.94 13.12 5.92
N SER A 109 -4.09 14.41 6.21
CA SER A 109 -4.84 14.89 7.37
C SER A 109 -6.31 14.49 7.29
N ILE A 110 -6.98 14.44 8.44
CA ILE A 110 -8.39 14.09 8.54
C ILE A 110 -9.22 15.24 9.09
N GLN A 111 -10.46 15.38 8.63
CA GLN A 111 -11.42 16.35 9.14
C GLN A 111 -11.72 16.06 10.60
N THR A 112 -11.36 17.01 11.48
CA THR A 112 -11.47 16.86 12.93
C THR A 112 -12.91 16.78 13.45
N SER A 113 -13.89 17.14 12.62
CA SER A 113 -15.32 16.92 12.88
C SER A 113 -15.70 15.42 12.93
N HIS A 114 -14.88 14.54 12.36
CA HIS A 114 -15.09 13.09 12.36
C HIS A 114 -14.25 12.40 13.44
N PHE A 115 -12.92 12.53 13.36
CA PHE A 115 -11.99 12.15 14.42
C PHE A 115 -10.64 12.83 14.21
N THR A 116 -9.70 12.60 15.13
CA THR A 116 -8.34 13.16 15.03
C THR A 116 -7.30 12.07 14.79
N ALA A 117 -6.15 12.42 14.23
CA ALA A 117 -5.03 11.50 14.09
C ALA A 117 -4.61 10.86 15.44
N ASP A 118 -4.74 11.59 16.55
CA ASP A 118 -4.47 11.06 17.89
C ASP A 118 -5.50 10.01 18.31
N THR A 119 -6.79 10.28 18.09
CA THR A 119 -7.87 9.31 18.34
C THR A 119 -7.65 8.03 17.55
N PHE A 120 -7.23 8.12 16.30
CA PHE A 120 -6.92 6.94 15.49
C PHE A 120 -5.67 6.20 15.97
N LYS A 121 -4.64 6.92 16.40
CA LYS A 121 -3.46 6.31 17.05
C LYS A 121 -3.86 5.53 18.30
N GLN A 122 -4.81 6.04 19.09
CA GLN A 122 -5.38 5.31 20.22
C GLN A 122 -6.15 4.06 19.77
N ALA A 123 -6.91 4.14 18.67
CA ALA A 123 -7.58 2.97 18.10
C ALA A 123 -6.57 1.88 17.67
N ILE A 124 -5.48 2.25 16.98
CA ILE A 124 -4.39 1.32 16.62
C ILE A 124 -3.82 0.63 17.87
N ARG A 125 -3.57 1.39 18.95
CA ARG A 125 -3.09 0.84 20.22
C ARG A 125 -4.10 -0.12 20.83
N ARG A 126 -5.37 0.24 20.85
CA ARG A 126 -6.44 -0.61 21.39
C ARG A 126 -6.60 -1.91 20.60
N VAL A 127 -6.48 -1.83 19.27
CA VAL A 127 -6.47 -3.00 18.39
C VAL A 127 -5.27 -3.90 18.71
N ALA A 128 -4.08 -3.34 18.92
CA ALA A 128 -2.89 -4.10 19.31
C ALA A 128 -2.98 -4.77 20.69
N GLU A 129 -3.70 -4.19 21.64
CA GLU A 129 -3.97 -4.86 22.93
C GLU A 129 -4.75 -6.17 22.76
N GLY A 130 -5.54 -6.29 21.68
CA GLY A 130 -6.36 -7.45 21.39
C GLY A 130 -7.49 -7.67 22.41
N VAL A 131 -8.16 -8.81 22.28
CA VAL A 131 -9.18 -9.29 23.24
C VAL A 131 -8.61 -10.43 24.08
N ASP A 132 -8.04 -11.45 23.42
CA ASP A 132 -7.46 -12.62 24.10
C ASP A 132 -5.93 -12.50 24.24
N HIS A 133 -5.28 -11.95 23.22
CA HIS A 133 -3.82 -11.83 23.15
C HIS A 133 -3.42 -10.48 22.56
N ARG A 134 -2.32 -9.94 23.10
CA ARG A 134 -1.69 -8.74 22.58
C ARG A 134 -0.92 -9.04 21.29
N CYS A 135 -1.17 -8.25 20.25
CA CYS A 135 -0.46 -8.26 18.98
C CYS A 135 0.34 -6.96 18.84
N GLU A 136 1.66 -7.05 18.72
CA GLU A 136 2.52 -5.86 18.54
C GLU A 136 2.43 -5.26 17.13
N TRP A 137 1.82 -6.02 16.21
CA TRP A 137 1.73 -5.73 14.79
C TRP A 137 0.29 -5.52 14.37
N VAL A 138 0.09 -4.56 13.47
CA VAL A 138 -1.22 -4.29 12.88
C VAL A 138 -1.04 -4.11 11.38
N TRP A 139 -1.92 -4.74 10.59
CA TRP A 139 -2.11 -4.37 9.20
C TRP A 139 -3.17 -3.29 9.13
N VAL A 140 -2.77 -2.07 8.78
CA VAL A 140 -3.66 -0.90 8.71
C VAL A 140 -3.46 -0.16 7.40
N ASP A 141 -4.56 0.07 6.69
CA ASP A 141 -4.57 0.50 5.28
C ASP A 141 -3.66 1.70 5.02
N ILE A 142 -3.80 2.76 5.81
CA ILE A 142 -3.09 4.02 5.60
C ILE A 142 -1.58 3.92 5.85
N ALA A 143 -1.13 2.92 6.62
CA ALA A 143 0.28 2.70 6.96
C ALA A 143 0.90 1.53 6.19
N CYS A 144 0.10 0.58 5.71
CA CYS A 144 0.58 -0.67 5.14
C CYS A 144 0.34 -0.80 3.64
N ILE A 145 -0.54 0.03 3.06
CA ILE A 145 -0.85 0.05 1.64
C ILE A 145 -0.41 1.41 1.08
N PRO A 146 0.35 1.44 -0.05
CA PRO A 146 0.70 2.71 -0.68
C PRO A 146 -0.54 3.56 -0.93
N GLN A 147 -0.43 4.87 -0.73
CA GLN A 147 -1.50 5.82 -0.93
C GLN A 147 -1.24 6.65 -2.18
N GLU A 148 -2.30 7.07 -2.87
CA GLU A 148 -2.17 7.91 -4.05
C GLU A 148 -1.50 9.24 -3.70
N HIS A 149 -0.44 9.58 -4.44
CA HIS A 149 0.24 10.86 -4.30
C HIS A 149 0.99 11.24 -5.57
N GLN A 150 1.35 12.52 -5.67
CA GLN A 150 2.16 13.01 -6.79
C GLN A 150 3.56 12.39 -6.74
N GLY A 151 4.00 11.83 -7.87
CA GLY A 151 5.30 11.18 -7.98
C GLY A 151 5.33 9.72 -7.54
N GLU A 152 4.17 9.10 -7.28
CA GLU A 152 4.08 7.67 -6.99
C GLU A 152 4.70 6.84 -8.12
N THR A 153 5.47 5.81 -7.76
CA THR A 153 6.11 4.91 -8.73
C THR A 153 5.11 3.91 -9.31
N GLN A 154 5.41 3.35 -10.49
CA GLN A 154 4.55 2.33 -11.09
C GLN A 154 4.44 1.08 -10.21
N GLU A 155 5.51 0.74 -9.50
CA GLU A 155 5.55 -0.37 -8.54
C GLU A 155 4.58 -0.13 -7.37
N ALA A 156 4.55 1.08 -6.82
CA ALA A 156 3.65 1.45 -5.73
C ALA A 156 2.17 1.40 -6.15
N ILE A 157 1.86 1.84 -7.39
CA ILE A 157 0.51 1.74 -7.96
C ILE A 157 0.06 0.28 -8.08
N LEU A 158 0.92 -0.59 -8.63
CA LEU A 158 0.62 -2.01 -8.78
C LEU A 158 0.44 -2.69 -7.42
N LEU A 159 1.32 -2.38 -6.47
CA LEU A 159 1.26 -2.90 -5.11
C LEU A 159 -0.03 -2.47 -4.41
N ARG A 160 -0.41 -1.19 -4.50
CA ARG A 160 -1.67 -0.66 -3.96
C ARG A 160 -2.87 -1.46 -4.48
N GLY A 161 -2.94 -1.67 -5.80
CA GLY A 161 -4.02 -2.45 -6.42
C GLY A 161 -4.07 -3.90 -5.92
N GLN A 162 -2.92 -4.54 -5.74
CA GLN A 162 -2.82 -5.91 -5.21
C GLN A 162 -3.30 -6.00 -3.76
N GLU A 163 -2.85 -5.09 -2.89
CA GLU A 163 -3.23 -5.11 -1.47
C GLU A 163 -4.71 -4.77 -1.27
N ILE A 164 -5.26 -3.80 -2.02
CA ILE A 164 -6.71 -3.51 -2.00
C ILE A 164 -7.51 -4.72 -2.49
N GLY A 165 -7.07 -5.38 -3.57
CA GLY A 165 -7.70 -6.61 -4.05
C GLY A 165 -7.69 -7.74 -3.02
N ARG A 166 -6.65 -7.82 -2.18
CA ARG A 166 -6.58 -8.80 -1.09
C ARG A 166 -7.59 -8.53 0.02
N GLN A 167 -7.89 -7.26 0.34
CA GLN A 167 -8.95 -6.94 1.32
C GLN A 167 -10.31 -7.51 0.93
N VAL A 168 -10.60 -7.62 -0.37
CA VAL A 168 -11.87 -8.19 -0.87
C VAL A 168 -11.91 -9.72 -0.71
N SER A 169 -10.76 -10.35 -0.48
CA SER A 169 -10.60 -11.81 -0.41
C SER A 169 -10.38 -12.34 1.02
N ILE A 170 -10.37 -11.47 2.03
CA ILE A 170 -10.30 -11.80 3.47
C ILE A 170 -11.72 -11.74 4.05
#